data_AF-Q6GPS0-F1
#
_entry.id   AF-Q6GPS0-F1
#
_cell.length_a   1.000
_cell.length_b   1.000
_cell.length_c   1.000
_cell.angle_alpha   90.00
_cell.angle_beta   90.00
_cell.angle_gamma   90.00
#
_symmetry.space_group_name_H-M   'P 1'
#
loop_
_entity.id
_entity.type
_entity.pdbx_description
1 polymer ?
#
loop_
_entity_poly.entity_id
_entity_poly.type
_entity_poly.pdbx_seq_one_letter_code
_entity_poly.pdbx_strand_id
1 'polypeptide(L)'
;MENFQLSLSGLRTIAQRSGGELNKFMSKQIWSPQDREAILNILGQLLLDKECTILIGRQLRPLLLDLLERNAESIRAGGQINHDLHERLCVAMSKLVNCYPDVLPFALRYFQNASPVFQRLFLESCDSGAVRYGRRRMKLRDLMETAYRFLKSDISSFREMWDWSVCLPLLKSHDLTVRWYTAHCLALVTCMSDANKQIFLKKMFNADELINFRLQFLDELQNQNLERGLLMANQERTMWQIKRCQQYTQGHIVSGDLCLSVVPVCGVILPKKQQKGQHLEEDIGQLVLVESTCKNLHSLALAVSYQNPVLLEGPIGCGKTALVEHLATVTGRHKPPDILKVQLGDQTDSKVYKAQAIGNLTYKTIQMSVSQYE
;
A
#
# COMPACT_ATOMS: atom_id res chain seq x y z
N MET A 1 24.62 -3.26 5.95
CA MET A 1 23.74 -2.52 5.02
C MET A 1 23.01 -3.54 4.17
N GLU A 2 21.70 -3.39 4.04
CA GLU A 2 20.86 -4.29 3.23
C GLU A 2 20.85 -3.77 1.79
N ASN A 3 21.06 -4.67 0.83
CA ASN A 3 21.03 -4.33 -0.59
C ASN A 3 19.93 -5.14 -1.28
N PHE A 4 19.12 -4.46 -2.08
CA PHE A 4 18.13 -5.08 -2.94
C PHE A 4 18.69 -5.24 -4.34
N GLN A 5 18.65 -6.46 -4.89
CA GLN A 5 19.05 -6.71 -6.27
C GLN A 5 17.82 -6.68 -7.18
N LEU A 6 17.76 -5.68 -8.06
CA LEU A 6 16.78 -5.55 -9.11
C LEU A 6 16.98 -6.63 -10.17
N SER A 7 15.88 -7.24 -10.60
CA SER A 7 15.89 -8.09 -11.78
C SER A 7 16.08 -7.23 -13.04
N LEU A 8 17.27 -7.33 -13.65
CA LEU A 8 17.59 -6.60 -14.89
C LEU A 8 16.68 -7.02 -16.06
N SER A 9 16.20 -8.26 -16.10
CA SER A 9 15.22 -8.72 -17.10
C SER A 9 13.84 -8.11 -16.86
N GLY A 10 13.42 -7.99 -15.60
CA GLY A 10 12.21 -7.26 -15.21
C GLY A 10 12.25 -5.80 -15.65
N LEU A 11 13.37 -5.11 -15.37
CA LEU A 11 13.58 -3.72 -15.80
C LEU A 11 13.60 -3.57 -17.31
N ARG A 12 14.20 -4.50 -18.07
CA ARG A 12 14.13 -4.48 -19.56
C ARG A 12 12.70 -4.60 -20.07
N THR A 13 11.89 -5.44 -19.44
CA THR A 13 10.48 -5.61 -19.81
C THR A 13 9.69 -4.32 -19.57
N ILE A 14 9.96 -3.65 -18.43
CA ILE A 14 9.38 -2.34 -18.12
C ILE A 14 9.86 -1.29 -19.12
N ALA A 15 11.16 -1.25 -19.45
CA ALA A 15 11.74 -0.31 -20.39
C ALA A 15 11.15 -0.43 -21.81
N GLN A 16 10.89 -1.65 -22.27
CA GLN A 16 10.23 -1.91 -23.55
C GLN A 16 8.78 -1.38 -23.60
N ARG A 17 8.07 -1.43 -22.47
CA ARG A 17 6.69 -0.93 -22.37
C ARG A 17 6.61 0.58 -22.14
N SER A 18 7.66 1.20 -21.61
CA SER A 18 7.69 2.62 -21.17
C SER A 18 8.40 3.57 -22.15
N GLY A 19 8.66 3.14 -23.39
CA GLY A 19 9.30 4.01 -24.39
C GLY A 19 10.79 4.23 -24.17
N GLY A 20 11.46 3.41 -23.35
CA GLY A 20 12.92 3.36 -23.25
C GLY A 20 13.57 4.38 -22.31
N GLU A 21 12.83 5.08 -21.45
CA GLU A 21 13.40 6.05 -20.49
C GLU A 21 14.45 5.43 -19.56
N LEU A 22 14.30 4.14 -19.24
CA LEU A 22 15.23 3.36 -18.42
C LEU A 22 16.45 2.85 -19.20
N ASN A 23 16.42 2.82 -20.55
CA ASN A 23 17.49 2.24 -21.36
C ASN A 23 18.83 2.95 -21.17
N LYS A 24 18.80 4.26 -20.92
CA LYS A 24 20.01 5.08 -20.66
C LYS A 24 20.76 4.68 -19.39
N PHE A 25 20.08 4.09 -18.41
CA PHE A 25 20.69 3.58 -17.18
C PHE A 25 21.09 2.12 -17.31
N MET A 26 20.41 1.37 -18.18
CA MET A 26 20.73 -0.04 -18.45
C MET A 26 22.04 -0.22 -19.22
N SER A 27 22.51 0.81 -19.94
CA SER A 27 23.82 0.81 -20.61
C SER A 27 24.99 1.09 -19.66
N LYS A 28 24.75 1.58 -18.44
CA LYS A 28 25.80 1.85 -17.44
C LYS A 28 26.11 0.59 -16.63
N GLN A 29 27.39 0.26 -16.48
CA GLN A 29 27.85 -0.87 -15.65
C GLN A 29 27.86 -0.58 -14.13
N ILE A 30 27.88 0.70 -13.76
CA ILE A 30 27.88 1.18 -12.37
C ILE A 30 26.80 2.24 -12.25
N TRP A 31 25.95 2.14 -11.22
CA TRP A 31 24.94 3.14 -10.90
C TRP A 31 25.40 4.02 -9.75
N SER A 32 25.55 5.32 -10.03
CA SER A 32 25.79 6.31 -8.98
C SER A 32 24.56 6.48 -8.07
N PRO A 33 24.68 7.07 -6.87
CA PRO A 33 23.52 7.35 -6.01
C PRO A 33 22.45 8.18 -6.73
N GLN A 34 22.87 9.18 -7.52
CA GLN A 34 21.98 10.00 -8.34
C GLN A 34 21.28 9.19 -9.44
N ASP A 35 21.99 8.23 -10.06
CA ASP A 35 21.37 7.33 -11.03
C ASP A 35 20.30 6.44 -10.38
N ARG A 36 20.57 5.91 -9.18
CA ARG A 36 19.61 5.06 -8.45
C ARG A 36 18.36 5.83 -8.04
N GLU A 37 18.54 7.06 -7.56
CA GLU A 37 17.42 7.95 -7.26
C GLU A 37 16.61 8.28 -8.52
N ALA A 38 17.27 8.61 -9.63
CA ALA A 38 16.60 8.88 -10.91
C ALA A 38 15.82 7.66 -11.43
N ILE A 39 16.39 6.45 -11.33
CA ILE A 39 15.72 5.20 -11.69
C ILE A 39 14.46 5.00 -10.84
N LEU A 40 14.55 5.16 -9.52
CA LEU A 40 13.41 5.00 -8.62
C LEU A 40 12.33 6.06 -8.88
N ASN A 41 12.71 7.30 -9.21
CA ASN A 41 11.77 8.34 -9.58
C ASN A 41 11.05 8.04 -10.91
N ILE A 42 11.77 7.52 -11.92
CA ILE A 42 11.17 7.09 -13.19
C ILE A 42 10.23 5.91 -12.95
N LEU A 43 10.64 4.89 -12.19
CA LEU A 43 9.80 3.76 -11.82
C LEU A 43 8.54 4.19 -11.06
N GLY A 44 8.68 5.20 -10.18
CA GLY A 44 7.56 5.84 -9.49
C GLY A 44 6.58 6.49 -10.47
N GLN A 45 7.06 7.22 -11.47
CA GLN A 45 6.21 7.83 -12.50
C GLN A 45 5.53 6.79 -13.40
N LEU A 46 6.25 5.73 -13.78
CA LEU A 46 5.70 4.64 -14.58
C LEU A 46 4.67 3.80 -13.82
N LEU A 47 4.76 3.73 -12.48
CA LEU A 47 3.74 3.09 -11.65
C LEU A 47 2.36 3.76 -11.81
N LEU A 48 2.36 5.08 -12.03
CA LEU A 48 1.16 5.89 -12.25
C LEU A 48 0.56 5.74 -13.65
N ASP A 49 1.25 5.06 -14.57
CA ASP A 49 0.71 4.75 -15.90
C ASP A 49 -0.12 3.46 -15.86
N LYS A 50 -1.39 3.58 -16.29
CA LYS A 50 -2.42 2.52 -16.21
C LYS A 50 -1.96 1.16 -16.77
N GLU A 51 -1.13 1.18 -17.80
CA GLU A 51 -0.63 -0.01 -18.50
C GLU A 51 0.57 -0.67 -17.80
N CYS A 52 1.38 0.12 -17.11
CA CYS A 52 2.60 -0.35 -16.46
C CYS A 52 2.39 -0.73 -14.99
N THR A 53 1.33 -0.26 -14.34
CA THR A 53 1.07 -0.48 -12.90
C THR A 53 1.21 -1.93 -12.46
N ILE A 54 0.51 -2.87 -13.15
CA ILE A 54 0.50 -4.29 -12.76
C ILE A 54 1.87 -4.92 -13.01
N LEU A 55 2.50 -4.59 -14.14
CA LEU A 55 3.83 -5.08 -14.50
C LEU A 55 4.88 -4.66 -13.46
N ILE A 56 4.83 -3.40 -13.02
CA ILE A 56 5.73 -2.85 -12.00
C ILE A 56 5.48 -3.52 -10.66
N GLY A 57 4.22 -3.65 -10.23
CA GLY A 57 3.88 -4.40 -9.02
C GLY A 57 4.49 -5.81 -9.02
N ARG A 58 4.41 -6.50 -10.17
CA ARG A 58 4.88 -7.89 -10.30
C ARG A 58 6.39 -8.01 -10.25
N GLN A 59 7.12 -7.10 -10.89
CA GLN A 59 8.58 -7.16 -10.97
C GLN A 59 9.28 -6.51 -9.78
N LEU A 60 8.63 -5.53 -9.12
CA LEU A 60 9.23 -4.69 -8.09
C LEU A 60 8.45 -4.76 -6.76
N ARG A 61 7.83 -5.91 -6.47
CA ARG A 61 7.04 -6.14 -5.25
C ARG A 61 7.70 -5.60 -3.97
N PRO A 62 8.99 -5.87 -3.69
CA PRO A 62 9.60 -5.42 -2.44
C PRO A 62 9.79 -3.90 -2.36
N LEU A 63 9.89 -3.21 -3.49
CA LEU A 63 10.02 -1.75 -3.57
C LEU A 63 8.67 -1.04 -3.74
N LEU A 64 7.57 -1.79 -3.87
CA LEU A 64 6.28 -1.21 -4.21
C LEU A 64 5.83 -0.16 -3.18
N LEU A 65 6.03 -0.43 -1.89
CA LEU A 65 5.70 0.51 -0.83
C LEU A 65 6.53 1.81 -0.94
N ASP A 66 7.83 1.70 -1.24
CA ASP A 66 8.71 2.86 -1.47
C ASP A 66 8.23 3.71 -2.66
N LEU A 67 7.89 3.07 -3.78
CA LEU A 67 7.39 3.77 -4.96
C LEU A 67 6.04 4.46 -4.70
N LEU A 68 5.18 3.88 -3.87
CA LEU A 68 3.91 4.50 -3.47
C LEU A 68 4.14 5.72 -2.56
N GLU A 69 5.04 5.61 -1.59
CA GLU A 69 5.39 6.70 -0.66
C GLU A 69 6.04 7.88 -1.39
N ARG A 70 6.99 7.62 -2.30
CA ARG A 70 7.60 8.67 -3.15
C ARG A 70 6.55 9.45 -3.93
N ASN A 71 5.57 8.76 -4.51
CA ASN A 71 4.49 9.40 -5.24
C ASN A 71 3.58 10.22 -4.32
N ALA A 72 3.27 9.71 -3.11
CA ALA A 72 2.49 10.47 -2.13
C ALA A 72 3.21 11.73 -1.63
N GLU A 73 4.53 11.68 -1.44
CA GLU A 73 5.36 12.84 -1.11
C GLU A 73 5.38 13.84 -2.28
N SER A 74 5.57 13.36 -3.51
CA SER A 74 5.56 14.18 -4.73
C SER A 74 4.23 14.91 -4.97
N ILE A 75 3.09 14.28 -4.64
CA ILE A 75 1.75 14.92 -4.76
C ILE A 75 1.61 16.12 -3.82
N ARG A 76 2.33 16.13 -2.69
CA ARG A 76 2.30 17.19 -1.67
C ARG A 76 3.48 18.16 -1.79
N ALA A 77 4.45 17.85 -2.65
CA ALA A 77 5.63 18.68 -2.87
C ALA A 77 5.21 19.98 -3.56
N GLY A 78 5.28 21.10 -2.83
CA GLY A 78 4.91 22.43 -3.33
C GLY A 78 3.72 23.10 -2.63
N GLY A 79 3.21 22.53 -1.54
CA GLY A 79 2.17 23.16 -0.70
C GLY A 79 0.75 23.13 -1.27
N GLN A 80 0.58 22.78 -2.55
CA GLN A 80 -0.69 22.49 -3.20
C GLN A 80 -0.75 21.02 -3.66
N ILE A 81 -1.92 20.40 -3.54
CA ILE A 81 -2.13 19.01 -3.96
C ILE A 81 -2.18 18.95 -5.49
N ASN A 82 -1.29 18.17 -6.09
CA ASN A 82 -1.38 17.87 -7.51
C ASN A 82 -2.52 16.86 -7.77
N HIS A 83 -3.69 17.37 -8.19
CA HIS A 83 -4.89 16.56 -8.41
C HIS A 83 -4.74 15.51 -9.52
N ASP A 84 -3.97 15.79 -10.58
CA ASP A 84 -3.73 14.83 -11.66
C ASP A 84 -2.91 13.63 -11.17
N LEU A 85 -1.81 13.90 -10.46
CA LEU A 85 -0.99 12.84 -9.86
C LEU A 85 -1.75 12.08 -8.77
N HIS A 86 -2.58 12.76 -7.99
CA HIS A 86 -3.47 12.13 -7.00
C HIS A 86 -4.42 11.13 -7.67
N GLU A 87 -5.15 11.53 -8.70
CA GLU A 87 -6.06 10.64 -9.44
C GLU A 87 -5.32 9.42 -10.00
N ARG A 88 -4.13 9.63 -10.58
CA ARG A 88 -3.32 8.53 -11.13
C ARG A 88 -2.81 7.57 -10.06
N LEU A 89 -2.38 8.09 -8.90
CA LEU A 89 -1.95 7.26 -7.78
C LEU A 89 -3.11 6.43 -7.24
N CYS A 90 -4.31 7.01 -7.11
CA CYS A 90 -5.51 6.27 -6.70
C CYS A 90 -5.83 5.12 -7.66
N VAL A 91 -5.82 5.37 -8.97
CA VAL A 91 -6.04 4.32 -9.98
C VAL A 91 -4.97 3.22 -9.85
N ALA A 92 -3.69 3.60 -9.72
CA ALA A 92 -2.61 2.64 -9.56
C ALA A 92 -2.78 1.77 -8.31
N MET A 93 -3.06 2.37 -7.15
CA MET A 93 -3.32 1.66 -5.90
C MET A 93 -4.51 0.70 -6.02
N SER A 94 -5.62 1.11 -6.62
CA SER A 94 -6.82 0.25 -6.74
C SER A 94 -6.62 -0.98 -7.62
N LYS A 95 -5.68 -0.92 -8.56
CA LYS A 95 -5.28 -2.10 -9.35
C LYS A 95 -4.45 -3.09 -8.54
N LEU A 96 -3.69 -2.60 -7.58
CA LEU A 96 -2.74 -3.38 -6.79
C LEU A 96 -3.34 -3.88 -5.46
N VAL A 97 -4.36 -3.20 -4.92
CA VAL A 97 -4.94 -3.45 -3.58
C VAL A 97 -5.33 -4.91 -3.34
N ASN A 98 -5.83 -5.59 -4.37
CA ASN A 98 -6.26 -6.99 -4.27
C ASN A 98 -5.11 -7.99 -4.42
N CYS A 99 -3.97 -7.59 -5.00
CA CYS A 99 -2.85 -8.49 -5.29
C CYS A 99 -1.71 -8.34 -4.27
N TYR A 100 -1.57 -7.16 -3.66
CA TYR A 100 -0.46 -6.80 -2.79
C TYR A 100 -1.00 -6.36 -1.42
N PRO A 101 -0.73 -7.11 -0.34
CA PRO A 101 -1.31 -6.87 0.98
C PRO A 101 -0.91 -5.52 1.57
N ASP A 102 0.30 -5.02 1.27
CA ASP A 102 0.84 -3.78 1.84
C ASP A 102 0.15 -2.51 1.27
N VAL A 103 -0.57 -2.63 0.16
CA VAL A 103 -1.19 -1.49 -0.55
C VAL A 103 -2.45 -0.98 0.15
N LEU A 104 -3.28 -1.86 0.72
CA LEU A 104 -4.49 -1.44 1.43
C LEU A 104 -4.17 -0.60 2.68
N PRO A 105 -3.26 -1.06 3.57
CA PRO A 105 -2.79 -0.24 4.70
C PRO A 105 -2.23 1.12 4.29
N PHE A 106 -1.44 1.16 3.22
CA PHE A 106 -0.90 2.40 2.67
C PHE A 106 -2.04 3.32 2.23
N ALA A 107 -3.02 2.80 1.48
CA ALA A 107 -4.14 3.57 0.96
C ALA A 107 -5.00 4.16 2.09
N LEU A 108 -5.34 3.37 3.12
CA LEU A 108 -6.09 3.85 4.27
C LEU A 108 -5.37 5.03 4.96
N ARG A 109 -4.06 4.91 5.22
CA ARG A 109 -3.26 6.00 5.80
C ARG A 109 -3.15 7.22 4.86
N TYR A 110 -3.08 6.99 3.56
CA TYR A 110 -3.03 8.06 2.57
C TYR A 110 -4.34 8.88 2.58
N PHE A 111 -5.49 8.22 2.56
CA PHE A 111 -6.81 8.85 2.55
C PHE A 111 -7.23 9.50 3.88
N GLN A 112 -6.57 9.18 5.00
CA GLN A 112 -6.76 9.95 6.25
C GLN A 112 -6.46 11.44 6.09
N ASN A 113 -5.56 11.80 5.17
CA ASN A 113 -5.13 13.19 4.95
C ASN A 113 -5.36 13.66 3.50
N ALA A 114 -5.83 12.78 2.61
CA ALA A 114 -6.03 13.08 1.20
C ALA A 114 -7.52 13.07 0.87
N SER A 115 -7.91 13.84 -0.15
CA SER A 115 -9.28 13.87 -0.63
C SER A 115 -9.73 12.54 -1.25
N PRO A 116 -11.05 12.26 -1.31
CA PRO A 116 -11.59 11.14 -2.06
C PRO A 116 -11.17 11.14 -3.54
N VAL A 117 -11.18 9.96 -4.16
CA VAL A 117 -10.75 9.74 -5.56
C VAL A 117 -11.50 10.63 -6.55
N PHE A 118 -12.77 10.93 -6.26
CA PHE A 118 -13.66 11.72 -7.10
C PHE A 118 -13.83 13.17 -6.61
N GLN A 119 -12.86 13.71 -5.85
CA GLN A 119 -12.88 15.09 -5.34
C GLN A 119 -13.15 16.12 -6.45
N ARG A 120 -12.73 15.85 -7.68
CA ARG A 120 -12.97 16.73 -8.82
C ARG A 120 -14.46 17.02 -9.08
N LEU A 121 -15.36 16.12 -8.69
CA LEU A 121 -16.79 16.34 -8.83
C LEU A 121 -17.29 17.47 -7.90
N PHE A 122 -16.62 17.69 -6.78
CA PHE A 122 -16.87 18.84 -5.90
C PHE A 122 -16.26 20.13 -6.46
N LEU A 123 -15.12 20.04 -7.16
CA LEU A 123 -14.42 21.21 -7.70
C LEU A 123 -15.09 21.71 -8.99
N GLU A 124 -15.61 20.81 -9.82
CA GLU A 124 -16.35 21.13 -11.04
C GLU A 124 -17.73 21.76 -10.75
N SER A 125 -18.34 21.49 -9.59
CA SER A 125 -19.62 22.10 -9.20
C SER A 125 -19.50 23.48 -8.55
N CYS A 126 -18.31 23.87 -8.11
CA CYS A 126 -18.07 25.11 -7.35
C CYS A 126 -17.43 26.25 -8.19
N ASP A 127 -17.63 26.29 -9.51
CA ASP A 127 -17.10 27.34 -10.41
C ASP A 127 -15.60 27.65 -10.24
N SER A 128 -14.80 26.64 -9.87
CA SER A 128 -13.38 26.80 -9.61
C SER A 128 -12.56 26.54 -10.88
N GLY A 129 -12.42 27.57 -11.73
CA GLY A 129 -11.56 27.56 -12.94
C GLY A 129 -10.05 27.40 -12.71
N ALA A 130 -9.62 26.85 -11.57
CA ALA A 130 -8.23 26.87 -11.11
C ALA A 130 -7.49 25.52 -11.21
N VAL A 131 -8.18 24.39 -11.46
CA VAL A 131 -7.52 23.07 -11.50
C VAL A 131 -7.06 22.73 -12.92
N ARG A 132 -5.75 22.85 -13.16
CA ARG A 132 -5.13 22.48 -14.44
C ARG A 132 -4.84 20.98 -14.47
N TYR A 133 -5.63 20.23 -15.23
CA TYR A 133 -5.37 18.82 -15.49
C TYR A 133 -4.36 18.63 -16.64
N GLY A 134 -3.51 17.63 -16.50
CA GLY A 134 -2.51 17.30 -17.51
C GLY A 134 -3.09 16.59 -18.74
N ARG A 135 -2.25 16.36 -19.75
CA ARG A 135 -2.63 15.62 -20.98
C ARG A 135 -2.97 14.14 -20.71
N ARG A 136 -2.51 13.56 -19.60
CA ARG A 136 -2.75 12.17 -19.19
C ARG A 136 -3.83 12.03 -18.10
N ARG A 137 -4.80 12.95 -18.08
CA ARG A 137 -5.92 12.96 -17.12
C ARG A 137 -6.69 11.64 -17.13
N MET A 138 -7.04 11.15 -15.94
CA MET A 138 -7.87 9.95 -15.78
C MET A 138 -9.34 10.21 -16.15
N LYS A 139 -9.98 9.25 -16.84
CA LYS A 139 -11.40 9.39 -17.21
C LYS A 139 -12.28 9.12 -15.99
N LEU A 140 -13.51 9.65 -15.99
CA LEU A 140 -14.42 9.49 -14.84
C LEU A 140 -14.73 8.02 -14.55
N ARG A 141 -14.84 7.21 -15.61
CA ARG A 141 -14.97 5.75 -15.50
C ARG A 141 -13.84 5.09 -14.70
N ASP A 142 -12.60 5.53 -14.90
CA ASP A 142 -11.44 4.98 -14.20
C ASP A 142 -11.51 5.33 -12.71
N LEU A 143 -11.97 6.55 -12.38
CA LEU A 143 -12.14 6.99 -10.99
C LEU A 143 -13.28 6.27 -10.28
N MET A 144 -14.42 6.07 -10.95
CA MET A 144 -15.54 5.33 -10.36
C MET A 144 -15.23 3.84 -10.21
N GLU A 145 -14.51 3.26 -11.17
CA GLU A 145 -13.97 1.90 -11.04
C GLU A 145 -12.99 1.80 -9.85
N THR A 146 -12.09 2.79 -9.71
CA THR A 146 -11.15 2.91 -8.60
C THR A 146 -11.87 2.99 -7.25
N ALA A 147 -12.90 3.84 -7.16
CA ALA A 147 -13.71 4.00 -5.96
C ALA A 147 -14.42 2.69 -5.58
N TYR A 148 -15.00 1.99 -6.56
CA TYR A 148 -15.62 0.68 -6.35
C TYR A 148 -14.63 -0.37 -5.84
N ARG A 149 -13.41 -0.43 -6.42
CA ARG A 149 -12.37 -1.37 -6.01
C ARG A 149 -11.93 -1.16 -4.56
N PHE A 150 -11.74 0.10 -4.13
CA PHE A 150 -11.43 0.41 -2.74
C PHE A 150 -12.58 0.03 -1.80
N LEU A 151 -13.81 0.43 -2.13
CA LEU A 151 -14.97 0.10 -1.31
C LEU A 151 -15.17 -1.41 -1.18
N LYS A 152 -14.93 -2.19 -2.24
CA LYS A 152 -14.97 -3.65 -2.20
C LYS A 152 -13.89 -4.26 -1.30
N SER A 153 -12.72 -3.61 -1.19
CA SER A 153 -11.61 -4.10 -0.37
C SER A 153 -11.83 -3.90 1.13
N ASP A 154 -12.40 -2.76 1.54
CA ASP A 154 -12.78 -2.47 2.93
C ASP A 154 -14.01 -1.56 2.96
N ILE A 155 -15.19 -2.16 3.05
CA ILE A 155 -16.46 -1.44 2.97
C ILE A 155 -16.59 -0.46 4.14
N SER A 156 -16.27 -0.89 5.36
CA SER A 156 -16.41 -0.10 6.58
C SER A 156 -15.63 1.21 6.50
N SER A 157 -14.32 1.11 6.23
CA SER A 157 -13.44 2.26 6.26
C SER A 157 -13.79 3.27 5.17
N PHE A 158 -13.95 2.83 3.92
CA PHE A 158 -14.21 3.74 2.79
C PHE A 158 -15.64 4.29 2.76
N ARG A 159 -16.60 3.61 3.38
CA ARG A 159 -17.96 4.13 3.54
C ARG A 159 -18.01 5.34 4.46
N GLU A 160 -17.25 5.32 5.55
CA GLU A 160 -17.21 6.40 6.53
C GLU A 160 -16.27 7.54 6.11
N MET A 161 -15.15 7.23 5.44
CA MET A 161 -14.16 8.22 5.03
C MET A 161 -14.64 9.15 3.90
N TRP A 162 -15.53 8.69 3.00
CA TRP A 162 -15.89 9.43 1.78
C TRP A 162 -17.36 9.84 1.77
N ASP A 163 -17.62 11.06 1.29
CA ASP A 163 -18.99 11.52 1.02
C ASP A 163 -19.47 11.02 -0.34
N TRP A 164 -20.30 9.98 -0.32
CA TRP A 164 -20.87 9.34 -1.50
C TRP A 164 -22.07 10.09 -2.10
N SER A 165 -22.59 11.13 -1.44
CA SER A 165 -23.75 11.90 -1.92
C SER A 165 -23.49 12.54 -3.29
N VAL A 166 -22.25 12.97 -3.52
CA VAL A 166 -21.81 13.60 -4.79
C VAL A 166 -21.82 12.62 -5.97
N CYS A 167 -21.85 11.32 -5.72
CA CYS A 167 -21.97 10.32 -6.76
C CYS A 167 -23.42 10.10 -7.21
N LEU A 168 -24.45 10.57 -6.47
CA LEU A 168 -25.85 10.35 -6.81
C LEU A 168 -26.26 10.90 -8.19
N PRO A 169 -25.85 12.13 -8.60
CA PRO A 169 -26.16 12.63 -9.94
C PRO A 169 -25.57 11.77 -11.07
N LEU A 170 -24.47 11.05 -10.81
CA LEU A 170 -23.82 10.19 -11.79
C LEU A 170 -24.68 8.99 -12.20
N LEU A 171 -25.71 8.62 -11.42
CA LEU A 171 -26.67 7.60 -11.82
C LEU A 171 -27.44 7.97 -13.10
N LYS A 172 -27.49 9.28 -13.44
CA LYS A 172 -28.11 9.79 -14.66
C LYS A 172 -27.10 10.07 -15.79
N SER A 173 -25.82 9.71 -15.62
CA SER A 173 -24.80 10.02 -16.62
C SER A 173 -25.01 9.25 -17.93
N HIS A 174 -24.67 9.86 -19.06
CA HIS A 174 -24.76 9.18 -20.36
C HIS A 174 -23.79 7.98 -20.49
N ASP A 175 -22.66 8.00 -19.78
CA ASP A 175 -21.70 6.89 -19.76
C ASP A 175 -22.25 5.72 -18.93
N LEU A 176 -22.53 4.60 -19.61
CA LEU A 176 -23.01 3.36 -19.00
C LEU A 176 -22.09 2.82 -17.92
N THR A 177 -20.77 2.91 -18.11
CA THR A 177 -19.79 2.37 -17.16
C THR A 177 -19.71 3.19 -15.89
N VAL A 178 -19.83 4.52 -16.00
CA VAL A 178 -19.90 5.43 -14.86
C VAL A 178 -21.17 5.13 -14.06
N ARG A 179 -22.32 5.00 -14.73
CA ARG A 179 -23.58 4.59 -14.08
C ARG A 179 -23.42 3.24 -13.37
N TRP A 180 -22.80 2.27 -14.02
CA TRP A 180 -22.62 0.92 -13.49
C TRP A 180 -21.81 0.92 -12.19
N TYR A 181 -20.60 1.48 -12.19
CA TYR A 181 -19.77 1.54 -10.98
C TYR A 181 -20.42 2.39 -9.89
N THR A 182 -21.10 3.49 -10.25
CA THR A 182 -21.86 4.32 -9.30
C THR A 182 -22.96 3.52 -8.61
N ALA A 183 -23.79 2.81 -9.37
CA ALA A 183 -24.87 1.99 -8.84
C ALA A 183 -24.33 0.89 -7.91
N HIS A 184 -23.22 0.26 -8.27
CA HIS A 184 -22.55 -0.73 -7.45
C HIS A 184 -21.98 -0.16 -6.15
N CYS A 185 -21.36 1.03 -6.19
CA CYS A 185 -20.88 1.71 -4.99
C CYS A 185 -22.04 2.03 -4.04
N LEU A 186 -23.13 2.62 -4.56
CA LEU A 186 -24.28 2.97 -3.74
C LEU A 186 -24.98 1.74 -3.15
N ALA A 187 -25.05 0.63 -3.87
CA ALA A 187 -25.58 -0.63 -3.34
C ALA A 187 -24.77 -1.12 -2.13
N LEU A 188 -23.44 -0.98 -2.16
CA LEU A 188 -22.56 -1.31 -1.03
C LEU A 188 -22.69 -0.30 0.12
N VAL A 189 -22.69 1.00 -0.16
CA VAL A 189 -22.81 2.08 0.85
C VAL A 189 -24.14 2.05 1.58
N THR A 190 -25.23 1.69 0.90
CA THR A 190 -26.57 1.58 1.49
C THR A 190 -26.86 0.20 2.07
N CYS A 191 -25.91 -0.74 2.01
CA CYS A 191 -26.06 -2.12 2.48
C CYS A 191 -27.29 -2.83 1.89
N MET A 192 -27.55 -2.67 0.59
CA MET A 192 -28.66 -3.38 -0.06
C MET A 192 -28.46 -4.90 0.02
N SER A 193 -29.52 -5.64 0.32
CA SER A 193 -29.54 -7.09 0.13
C SER A 193 -29.37 -7.43 -1.35
N ASP A 194 -28.93 -8.66 -1.66
CA ASP A 194 -28.77 -9.09 -3.05
C ASP A 194 -30.07 -8.97 -3.85
N ALA A 195 -31.23 -9.27 -3.23
CA ALA A 195 -32.53 -9.09 -3.88
C ALA A 195 -32.79 -7.61 -4.23
N ASN A 196 -32.58 -6.70 -3.28
CA ASN A 196 -32.79 -5.26 -3.49
C ASN A 196 -31.81 -4.69 -4.51
N LYS A 197 -30.55 -5.12 -4.47
CA LYS A 197 -29.53 -4.76 -5.46
C LYS A 197 -29.93 -5.20 -6.87
N GLN A 198 -30.45 -6.42 -7.04
CA GLN A 198 -30.90 -6.88 -8.34
C GLN A 198 -32.10 -6.08 -8.86
N ILE A 199 -33.07 -5.76 -7.98
CA ILE A 199 -34.20 -4.90 -8.35
C ILE A 199 -33.72 -3.51 -8.74
N PHE A 200 -32.79 -2.94 -7.97
CA PHE A 200 -32.19 -1.64 -8.24
C PHE A 200 -31.48 -1.61 -9.61
N LEU A 201 -30.61 -2.59 -9.88
CA LEU A 201 -29.89 -2.67 -11.16
C LEU A 201 -30.83 -2.91 -12.35
N LYS A 202 -31.87 -3.74 -12.20
CA LYS A 202 -32.89 -3.95 -13.24
C LYS A 202 -33.69 -2.70 -13.59
N LYS A 203 -33.87 -1.77 -12.64
CA LYS A 203 -34.52 -0.48 -12.89
C LYS A 203 -33.61 0.49 -13.64
N MET A 204 -32.30 0.29 -13.56
CA MET A 204 -31.30 1.23 -14.09
C MET A 204 -30.73 0.84 -15.46
N PHE A 205 -30.72 -0.46 -15.77
CA PHE A 205 -30.06 -1.02 -16.95
C PHE A 205 -30.95 -2.01 -17.68
N ASN A 206 -30.74 -2.12 -18.99
CA ASN A 206 -31.41 -3.10 -19.83
C ASN A 206 -30.83 -4.51 -19.62
N ALA A 207 -31.56 -5.56 -20.00
CA ALA A 207 -31.11 -6.94 -19.84
C ALA A 207 -29.76 -7.22 -20.51
N ASP A 208 -29.56 -6.73 -21.74
CA ASP A 208 -28.30 -6.93 -22.48
C ASP A 208 -27.13 -6.17 -21.85
N GLU A 209 -27.37 -4.96 -21.36
CA GLU A 209 -26.37 -4.17 -20.63
C GLU A 209 -25.93 -4.89 -19.36
N LEU A 210 -26.89 -5.43 -18.60
CA LEU A 210 -26.62 -6.21 -17.39
C LEU A 210 -25.77 -7.45 -17.68
N ILE A 211 -26.06 -8.15 -18.79
CA ILE A 211 -25.28 -9.33 -19.20
C ILE A 211 -23.85 -8.92 -19.54
N ASN A 212 -23.68 -7.88 -20.37
CA ASN A 212 -22.36 -7.39 -20.77
C ASN A 212 -21.50 -6.97 -19.56
N PHE A 213 -22.08 -6.23 -18.61
CA PHE A 213 -21.36 -5.83 -17.41
C PHE A 213 -21.03 -6.98 -16.47
N ARG A 214 -21.90 -7.99 -16.37
CA ARG A 214 -21.59 -9.22 -15.61
C ARG A 214 -20.42 -9.98 -16.24
N LEU A 215 -20.39 -10.10 -17.57
CA LEU A 215 -19.27 -10.72 -18.28
C LEU A 215 -17.96 -9.94 -18.05
N GLN A 216 -18.01 -8.61 -18.14
CA GLN A 216 -16.84 -7.75 -17.88
C GLN A 216 -16.32 -7.94 -16.43
N PHE A 217 -17.21 -8.01 -15.44
CA PHE A 217 -16.82 -8.27 -14.06
C PHE A 217 -16.17 -9.64 -13.85
N LEU A 218 -16.65 -10.66 -14.55
CA LEU A 218 -16.06 -12.00 -14.51
C LEU A 218 -14.65 -12.01 -15.10
N ASP A 219 -14.46 -11.35 -16.25
CA ASP A 219 -13.14 -11.20 -16.87
C ASP A 219 -12.16 -10.43 -15.95
N GLU A 220 -12.62 -9.33 -15.34
CA GLU A 220 -11.81 -8.58 -14.36
C GLU A 220 -11.40 -9.44 -13.15
N LEU A 221 -12.32 -10.27 -12.64
CA LEU A 221 -12.03 -11.21 -11.55
C LEU A 221 -11.03 -12.29 -11.97
N GLN A 222 -11.19 -12.83 -13.18
CA GLN A 222 -10.28 -13.84 -13.73
C GLN A 222 -8.87 -13.27 -13.89
N ASN A 223 -8.73 -12.06 -14.44
CA ASN A 223 -7.46 -11.37 -14.57
C ASN A 223 -6.79 -11.09 -13.21
N GLN A 224 -7.58 -10.72 -12.19
CA GLN A 224 -7.06 -10.56 -10.83
C GLN A 224 -6.56 -11.88 -10.23
N ASN A 225 -7.30 -12.96 -10.42
CA ASN A 225 -6.91 -14.28 -9.94
C ASN A 225 -5.67 -14.81 -10.67
N LEU A 226 -5.56 -14.56 -11.97
CA LEU A 226 -4.36 -14.88 -12.76
C LEU A 226 -3.14 -14.16 -12.19
N GLU A 227 -3.25 -12.86 -11.92
CA GLU A 227 -2.14 -12.08 -11.38
C GLU A 227 -1.71 -12.57 -10.00
N ARG A 228 -2.68 -12.90 -9.12
CA ARG A 228 -2.38 -13.54 -7.82
C ARG A 228 -1.66 -14.88 -8.01
N GLY A 229 -2.10 -15.71 -8.96
CA GLY A 229 -1.45 -16.97 -9.30
C GLY A 229 0.00 -16.78 -9.78
N LEU A 230 0.24 -15.79 -10.65
CA LEU A 230 1.59 -15.44 -11.11
C LEU A 230 2.50 -14.95 -9.99
N LEU A 231 1.96 -14.21 -9.01
CA LEU A 231 2.71 -13.78 -7.82
C LEU A 231 3.10 -14.95 -6.93
N MET A 232 2.21 -15.93 -6.76
CA MET A 232 2.49 -17.14 -6.00
C MET A 232 3.53 -18.04 -6.70
N ALA A 233 3.46 -18.15 -8.03
CA ALA A 233 4.41 -18.96 -8.79
C ALA A 233 5.83 -18.36 -8.85
N ASN A 234 5.98 -17.03 -8.69
CA ASN A 234 7.26 -16.33 -8.80
C ASN A 234 7.92 -15.98 -7.45
N GLN A 235 7.71 -16.78 -6.41
CA GLN A 235 8.27 -16.51 -5.06
C GLN A 235 9.80 -16.38 -5.03
N GLU A 236 10.52 -17.00 -5.97
CA GLU A 236 11.98 -17.13 -5.90
C GLU A 236 12.80 -15.96 -6.47
N ARG A 237 12.16 -14.92 -7.04
CA ARG A 237 12.92 -13.91 -7.83
C ARG A 237 13.42 -12.69 -7.08
N THR A 238 13.02 -12.46 -5.83
CA THR A 238 13.41 -11.27 -5.08
C THR A 238 14.04 -11.63 -3.73
N MET A 239 15.25 -12.18 -3.78
CA MET A 239 16.06 -12.37 -2.59
C MET A 239 16.73 -11.04 -2.23
N TRP A 240 16.25 -10.40 -1.16
CA TRP A 240 17.07 -9.44 -0.42
C TRP A 240 18.25 -10.20 0.16
N GLN A 241 19.41 -10.07 -0.47
CA GLN A 241 20.62 -10.72 0.02
C GLN A 241 21.25 -9.82 1.08
N ILE A 242 21.22 -10.27 2.34
CA ILE A 242 22.07 -9.75 3.40
C ILE A 242 23.49 -10.28 3.15
N LYS A 243 24.14 -9.83 2.07
CA LYS A 243 25.55 -10.11 1.78
C LYS A 243 26.32 -8.80 1.81
N ARG A 244 27.53 -8.84 2.37
CA ARG A 244 28.56 -7.81 2.17
C ARG A 244 29.05 -7.84 0.71
N CYS A 245 28.18 -7.58 -0.26
CA CYS A 245 28.57 -7.45 -1.65
C CYS A 245 29.03 -6.01 -1.93
N GLN A 246 30.02 -5.88 -2.81
CA GLN A 246 30.59 -4.60 -3.24
C GLN A 246 29.47 -3.66 -3.70
N GLN A 247 29.41 -2.46 -3.11
CA GLN A 247 28.23 -1.59 -3.05
C GLN A 247 27.93 -0.82 -4.35
N TYR A 248 28.49 -1.22 -5.49
CA TYR A 248 28.58 -0.35 -6.68
C TYR A 248 28.31 -1.06 -8.02
N THR A 249 27.80 -2.29 -8.03
CA THR A 249 27.46 -3.00 -9.27
C THR A 249 26.05 -2.65 -9.77
N GLN A 250 25.86 -2.69 -11.10
CA GLN A 250 24.57 -2.49 -11.76
C GLN A 250 23.46 -3.36 -11.12
N GLY A 251 22.29 -2.78 -10.86
CA GLY A 251 21.14 -3.53 -10.34
C GLY A 251 20.99 -3.54 -8.82
N HIS A 252 21.89 -2.94 -8.04
CA HIS A 252 21.73 -2.87 -6.59
C HIS A 252 21.13 -1.55 -6.12
N ILE A 253 20.11 -1.62 -5.26
CA ILE A 253 19.58 -0.51 -4.47
C ILE A 253 20.02 -0.70 -3.02
N VAL A 254 20.49 0.36 -2.38
CA VAL A 254 20.95 0.37 -1.00
C VAL A 254 19.86 0.95 -0.10
N SER A 255 19.83 0.58 1.18
CA SER A 255 18.87 1.12 2.17
C SER A 255 18.81 2.65 2.20
N GLY A 256 19.93 3.35 1.93
CA GLY A 256 20.01 4.80 1.91
C GLY A 256 19.39 5.48 0.68
N ASP A 257 19.04 4.71 -0.36
CA ASP A 257 18.39 5.27 -1.55
C ASP A 257 16.86 5.34 -1.38
N LEU A 258 16.27 4.68 -0.36
CA LEU A 258 14.83 4.62 -0.10
C LEU A 258 14.28 5.93 0.51
N CYS A 259 12.97 6.15 0.41
CA CYS A 259 12.33 7.32 1.01
C CYS A 259 12.34 7.26 2.55
N LEU A 260 12.29 8.43 3.19
CA LEU A 260 12.34 8.56 4.66
C LEU A 260 11.13 7.94 5.37
N SER A 261 10.04 7.72 4.62
CA SER A 261 8.77 7.17 5.10
C SER A 261 8.77 5.64 5.18
N VAL A 262 9.83 4.97 4.70
CA VAL A 262 9.99 3.51 4.77
C VAL A 262 11.30 3.11 5.42
N VAL A 263 11.37 1.87 5.89
CA VAL A 263 12.59 1.27 6.41
C VAL A 263 12.70 -0.19 5.96
N PRO A 264 13.84 -0.62 5.41
CA PRO A 264 14.08 -2.03 5.11
C PRO A 264 14.45 -2.76 6.40
N VAL A 265 13.80 -3.90 6.63
CA VAL A 265 14.04 -4.78 7.77
C VAL A 265 14.24 -6.21 7.27
N CYS A 266 15.49 -6.67 7.24
CA CYS A 266 15.89 -8.00 6.81
C CYS A 266 15.20 -8.44 5.51
N GLY A 267 15.07 -7.51 4.56
CA GLY A 267 14.45 -7.78 3.26
C GLY A 267 12.95 -7.55 3.12
N VAL A 268 12.29 -7.02 4.15
CA VAL A 268 10.90 -6.54 4.07
C VAL A 268 10.90 -5.03 4.26
N ILE A 269 10.28 -4.28 3.33
CA ILE A 269 10.12 -2.83 3.50
C ILE A 269 8.87 -2.57 4.35
N LEU A 270 9.04 -1.85 5.44
CA LEU A 270 7.96 -1.48 6.35
C LEU A 270 7.78 0.04 6.41
N PRO A 271 6.54 0.52 6.68
CA PRO A 271 6.29 1.94 6.86
C PRO A 271 6.91 2.43 8.17
N LYS A 272 7.71 3.50 8.07
CA LYS A 272 8.35 4.19 9.19
C LYS A 272 7.49 5.37 9.63
N LYS A 273 7.26 5.51 10.94
CA LYS A 273 6.58 6.69 11.49
C LYS A 273 7.60 7.81 11.65
N GLN A 274 7.43 8.91 10.92
CA GLN A 274 8.29 10.09 11.07
C GLN A 274 8.01 10.75 12.43
N GLN A 275 9.04 10.84 13.28
CA GLN A 275 8.95 11.55 14.54
C GLN A 275 9.09 13.06 14.26
N LYS A 276 8.06 13.83 14.61
CA LYS A 276 8.16 15.30 14.66
C LYS A 276 8.96 15.67 15.90
N GLY A 277 10.27 15.75 15.75
CA GLY A 277 11.21 16.09 16.81
C GLY A 277 12.52 15.36 16.60
N GLN A 278 13.54 16.09 16.16
CA GLN A 278 14.94 15.67 16.21
C GLN A 278 15.38 15.59 17.67
N HIS A 279 14.97 14.56 18.38
CA HIS A 279 15.75 14.11 19.53
C HIS A 279 16.58 12.93 19.06
N LEU A 280 17.88 13.21 19.06
CA LEU A 280 19.00 12.32 18.81
C LEU A 280 18.70 10.91 19.30
N GLU A 281 19.10 9.96 18.46
CA GLU A 281 19.25 8.53 18.72
C GLU A 281 19.69 8.30 20.17
N GLU A 282 18.74 8.09 21.08
CA GLU A 282 19.05 7.38 22.31
C GLU A 282 19.36 5.95 21.85
N ASP A 283 20.60 5.53 22.08
CA ASP A 283 21.16 4.20 21.84
C ASP A 283 20.32 3.12 22.56
N ILE A 284 19.14 2.80 22.02
CA ILE A 284 18.34 1.69 22.48
C ILE A 284 18.95 0.43 21.88
N GLY A 285 19.89 -0.15 22.62
CA GLY A 285 20.33 -1.55 22.54
C GLY A 285 20.52 -2.07 21.12
N GLN A 286 21.67 -1.77 20.52
CA GLN A 286 22.02 -2.22 19.17
C GLN A 286 22.04 -3.75 19.12
N LEU A 287 20.92 -4.34 18.67
CA LEU A 287 20.78 -5.77 18.49
C LEU A 287 21.81 -6.24 17.46
N VAL A 288 22.70 -7.16 17.85
CA VAL A 288 23.68 -7.72 16.92
C VAL A 288 22.96 -8.66 15.95
N LEU A 289 22.95 -8.29 14.68
CA LEU A 289 22.34 -9.07 13.61
C LEU A 289 23.22 -10.27 13.24
N VAL A 290 22.82 -11.44 13.71
CA VAL A 290 23.36 -12.76 13.33
C VAL A 290 22.36 -13.45 12.41
N GLU A 291 22.78 -14.46 11.63
CA GLU A 291 21.92 -15.12 10.63
C GLU A 291 20.58 -15.61 11.19
N SER A 292 20.58 -16.22 12.39
CA SER A 292 19.36 -16.65 13.08
C SER A 292 18.44 -15.47 13.43
N THR A 293 19.02 -14.39 13.95
CA THR A 293 18.32 -13.13 14.27
C THR A 293 17.70 -12.53 13.01
N CYS A 294 18.42 -12.50 11.88
CA CYS A 294 17.91 -11.96 10.62
C CYS A 294 16.73 -12.78 10.07
N LYS A 295 16.79 -14.12 10.17
CA LYS A 295 15.67 -14.98 9.76
C LYS A 295 14.42 -14.74 10.62
N ASN A 296 14.60 -14.64 11.94
CA ASN A 296 13.50 -14.36 12.86
C ASN A 296 12.91 -12.96 12.63
N LEU A 297 13.77 -11.97 12.41
CA LEU A 297 13.35 -10.59 12.15
C LEU A 297 12.67 -10.47 10.79
N HIS A 298 13.12 -11.20 9.76
CA HIS A 298 12.44 -11.28 8.47
C HIS A 298 11.02 -11.84 8.61
N SER A 299 10.87 -12.98 9.30
CA SER A 299 9.55 -13.60 9.54
C SER A 299 8.62 -12.67 10.33
N LEU A 300 9.15 -12.01 11.36
CA LEU A 300 8.40 -11.03 12.14
C LEU A 300 8.00 -9.81 11.29
N ALA A 301 8.93 -9.26 10.51
CA ALA A 301 8.67 -8.13 9.63
C ALA A 301 7.60 -8.46 8.58
N LEU A 302 7.67 -9.65 7.98
CA LEU A 302 6.66 -10.14 7.04
C LEU A 302 5.29 -10.23 7.72
N ALA A 303 5.22 -10.80 8.92
CA ALA A 303 3.96 -10.92 9.65
C ALA A 303 3.36 -9.56 10.04
N VAL A 304 4.21 -8.59 10.41
CA VAL A 304 3.81 -7.19 10.67
C VAL A 304 3.33 -6.48 9.40
N SER A 305 3.89 -6.78 8.23
CA SER A 305 3.49 -6.19 6.94
C SER A 305 2.03 -6.53 6.60
N TYR A 306 1.58 -7.77 6.90
CA TYR A 306 0.18 -8.19 6.76
C TYR A 306 -0.77 -7.53 7.77
N GLN A 307 -0.24 -6.81 8.76
CA GLN A 307 -1.01 -6.23 9.86
C GLN A 307 -1.88 -7.25 10.60
N ASN A 308 -1.46 -8.50 10.74
CA ASN A 308 -2.20 -9.48 11.52
C ASN A 308 -1.61 -9.58 12.93
N PRO A 309 -2.40 -9.89 13.97
CA PRO A 309 -1.87 -10.25 15.28
C PRO A 309 -0.93 -11.45 15.15
N VAL A 310 0.25 -11.38 15.79
CA VAL A 310 1.29 -12.41 15.72
C VAL A 310 1.62 -12.86 17.13
N LEU A 311 1.70 -14.19 17.32
CA LEU A 311 2.23 -14.82 18.52
C LEU A 311 3.67 -15.26 18.26
N LEU A 312 4.60 -14.91 19.16
CA LEU A 312 5.99 -15.32 19.09
C LEU A 312 6.26 -16.41 20.13
N GLU A 313 6.52 -17.62 19.66
CA GLU A 313 6.85 -18.78 20.50
C GLU A 313 8.33 -19.15 20.40
N GLY A 314 8.86 -19.77 21.45
CA GLY A 314 10.24 -20.25 21.48
C GLY A 314 10.75 -20.47 22.89
N PRO A 315 11.98 -20.99 23.06
CA PRO A 315 12.56 -21.26 24.37
C PRO A 315 12.73 -19.99 25.22
N ILE A 316 12.82 -20.16 26.53
CA ILE A 316 13.03 -19.05 27.47
C ILE A 316 14.39 -18.41 27.19
N GLY A 317 14.48 -17.08 27.25
CA GLY A 317 15.75 -16.36 27.06
C GLY A 317 16.21 -16.17 25.60
N CYS A 318 15.47 -16.61 24.59
CA CYS A 318 15.87 -16.45 23.18
C CYS A 318 15.70 -15.04 22.58
N GLY A 319 15.41 -14.03 23.41
CA GLY A 319 15.35 -12.63 22.97
C GLY A 319 14.08 -12.23 22.22
N LYS A 320 12.95 -12.93 22.39
CA LYS A 320 11.66 -12.59 21.75
C LYS A 320 11.26 -11.13 21.95
N THR A 321 11.31 -10.65 23.19
CA THR A 321 10.99 -9.26 23.54
C THR A 321 11.97 -8.28 22.88
N ALA A 322 13.27 -8.62 22.86
CA ALA A 322 14.29 -7.80 22.24
C ALA A 322 14.09 -7.66 20.71
N LEU A 323 13.62 -8.71 20.03
CA LEU A 323 13.28 -8.65 18.60
C LEU A 323 12.11 -7.68 18.33
N VAL A 324 11.07 -7.73 19.15
CA VAL A 324 9.89 -6.85 19.01
C VAL A 324 10.28 -5.40 19.30
N GLU A 325 11.07 -5.16 20.35
CA GLU A 325 11.58 -3.84 20.70
C GLU A 325 12.47 -3.27 19.60
N HIS A 326 13.38 -4.08 19.05
CA HIS A 326 14.23 -3.68 17.94
C HIS A 326 13.40 -3.28 16.72
N LEU A 327 12.39 -4.08 16.34
CA LEU A 327 11.50 -3.75 15.22
C LEU A 327 10.70 -2.46 15.46
N ALA A 328 10.23 -2.24 16.69
CA ALA A 328 9.55 -1.00 17.06
C ALA A 328 10.47 0.21 16.95
N THR A 329 11.72 0.11 17.42
CA THR A 329 12.73 1.16 17.30
C THR A 329 13.03 1.49 15.84
N VAL A 330 13.32 0.48 15.02
CA VAL A 330 13.65 0.65 13.59
C VAL A 330 12.50 1.30 12.83
N THR A 331 11.25 0.97 13.17
CA THR A 331 10.08 1.56 12.53
C THR A 331 9.61 2.89 13.15
N GLY A 332 10.31 3.40 14.18
CA GLY A 332 10.02 4.68 14.83
C GLY A 332 8.87 4.65 15.85
N ARG A 333 8.43 3.47 16.29
CA ARG A 333 7.27 3.21 17.16
C ARG A 333 7.66 2.77 18.59
N HIS A 334 8.77 3.27 19.13
CA HIS A 334 9.31 2.80 20.41
C HIS A 334 8.73 3.51 21.66
N LYS A 335 8.05 4.65 21.49
CA LYS A 335 7.47 5.43 22.61
C LYS A 335 5.96 5.22 22.70
N PRO A 336 5.36 5.32 23.91
CA PRO A 336 3.92 5.42 24.04
C PRO A 336 3.43 6.68 23.31
N PRO A 337 2.27 6.65 22.62
CA PRO A 337 1.24 5.59 22.63
C PRO A 337 1.46 4.44 21.63
N ASP A 338 2.57 4.42 20.88
CA ASP A 338 2.73 3.51 19.73
C ASP A 338 3.09 2.05 20.10
N ILE A 339 3.77 1.83 21.23
CA ILE A 339 4.02 0.51 21.79
C ILE A 339 3.53 0.47 23.24
N LEU A 340 2.61 -0.46 23.53
CA LEU A 340 2.13 -0.72 24.87
C LEU A 340 2.57 -2.13 25.28
N LYS A 341 3.41 -2.22 26.32
CA LYS A 341 3.83 -3.49 26.90
C LYS A 341 2.96 -3.76 28.11
N VAL A 342 2.18 -4.85 28.04
CA VAL A 342 1.38 -5.32 29.17
C VAL A 342 1.95 -6.68 29.58
N GLN A 343 2.40 -6.79 30.83
CA GLN A 343 2.78 -8.07 31.42
C GLN A 343 1.55 -8.67 32.07
N LEU A 344 1.16 -9.85 31.62
CA LEU A 344 0.03 -10.59 32.17
C LEU A 344 0.56 -11.46 33.31
N GLY A 345 0.03 -11.25 34.52
CA GLY A 345 0.17 -12.17 35.66
C GLY A 345 -1.20 -12.62 36.18
N ASP A 346 -1.22 -13.60 37.07
CA ASP A 346 -2.46 -14.20 37.58
C ASP A 346 -3.35 -13.22 38.37
N GLN A 347 -2.80 -12.09 38.82
CA GLN A 347 -3.53 -11.02 39.52
C GLN A 347 -3.88 -9.80 38.64
N THR A 348 -3.74 -9.88 37.31
CA THR A 348 -4.02 -8.73 36.44
C THR A 348 -5.53 -8.47 36.37
N ASP A 349 -5.99 -7.37 36.96
CA ASP A 349 -7.42 -7.04 37.07
C ASP A 349 -8.05 -6.82 35.68
N SER A 350 -9.10 -7.60 35.39
CA SER A 350 -9.88 -7.57 34.14
C SER A 350 -10.49 -6.19 33.81
N LYS A 351 -10.58 -5.28 34.79
CA LYS A 351 -11.10 -3.92 34.60
C LYS A 351 -10.11 -2.96 33.94
N VAL A 352 -8.81 -3.20 34.06
CA VAL A 352 -7.78 -2.34 33.44
C VAL A 352 -7.91 -2.32 31.91
N TYR A 353 -8.41 -3.41 31.31
CA TYR A 353 -8.59 -3.54 29.87
C TYR A 353 -9.70 -2.65 29.27
N LYS A 354 -10.76 -2.32 30.03
CA LYS A 354 -11.91 -1.57 29.48
C LYS A 354 -11.68 -0.07 29.42
N ALA A 355 -10.88 0.50 30.32
CA ALA A 355 -10.67 1.96 30.38
C ALA A 355 -9.78 2.50 29.25
N GLN A 356 -8.91 1.67 28.66
CA GLN A 356 -8.06 2.07 27.53
C GLN A 356 -8.69 1.83 26.16
N ALA A 357 -9.87 1.20 26.08
CA ALA A 357 -10.55 0.90 24.83
C ALA A 357 -11.45 2.03 24.28
N ILE A 358 -11.52 3.19 24.95
CA ILE A 358 -12.41 4.31 24.57
C ILE A 358 -11.68 5.40 23.76
N GLY A 359 -10.39 5.23 23.46
CA GLY A 359 -9.65 6.10 22.53
C GLY A 359 -9.35 5.39 21.22
N ASN A 360 -10.19 5.58 20.18
CA ASN A 360 -9.95 5.25 18.76
C ASN A 360 -8.99 4.06 18.51
N LEU A 361 -9.49 2.84 18.72
CA LEU A 361 -8.79 1.61 18.38
C LEU A 361 -8.67 1.45 16.86
N THR A 362 -7.51 1.84 16.33
CA THR A 362 -6.97 1.30 15.08
C THR A 362 -5.53 0.82 15.25
N TYR A 363 -5.20 0.29 16.44
CA TYR A 363 -3.90 -0.31 16.71
C TYR A 363 -4.11 -1.73 17.20
N LYS A 364 -4.00 -2.66 16.25
CA LYS A 364 -4.07 -4.10 16.45
C LYS A 364 -3.05 -4.51 17.51
N THR A 365 -3.59 -5.00 18.63
CA THR A 365 -2.87 -5.55 19.77
C THR A 365 -1.92 -6.66 19.32
N ILE A 366 -0.61 -6.46 19.48
CA ILE A 366 0.33 -7.58 19.57
C ILE A 366 0.14 -8.16 20.97
N GLN A 367 -0.72 -9.17 21.06
CA GLN A 367 -0.99 -9.85 22.32
C GLN A 367 0.15 -10.83 22.57
N MET A 368 1.13 -10.42 23.39
CA MET A 368 2.20 -11.31 23.86
C MET A 368 1.69 -12.11 25.06
N SER A 369 1.23 -13.33 24.84
CA SER A 369 1.10 -14.32 25.91
C SER A 369 2.46 -15.00 26.12
N VAL A 370 3.18 -14.61 27.17
CA VAL A 370 4.31 -15.40 27.66
C VAL A 370 3.71 -16.46 28.59
N SER A 371 3.36 -17.62 28.03
CA SER A 371 3.01 -18.78 28.85
C SER A 371 4.31 -19.32 29.47
N GLN A 372 4.54 -18.98 30.74
CA GLN A 372 5.45 -19.73 31.59
C GLN A 372 4.69 -21.01 31.96
N TYR A 373 5.02 -22.13 31.32
CA TYR A 373 4.67 -23.44 31.86
C TYR A 373 5.90 -23.95 32.62
N GLU A 374 5.73 -24.09 33.94
CA GLU A 374 6.62 -24.83 34.84
C GLU A 374 6.70 -26.32 34.48
#